data_AF-A0A3A4WWL1-F1
#
_entry.id   AF-A0A3A4WWL1-F1
#
_cell.length_a   1.000
_cell.length_b   1.000
_cell.length_c   1.000
_cell.angle_alpha   90.00
_cell.angle_beta   90.00
_cell.angle_gamma   90.00
#
_symmetry.space_group_name_H-M   'P 1'
#
loop_
_entity.id
_entity.type
_entity.pdbx_description
1 polymer ?
#
loop_
_entity_poly.entity_id
_entity_poly.type
_entity_poly.pdbx_seq_one_letter_code
_entity_poly.pdbx_strand_id
1 'polypeptide(L)' 'MNILPKGEEIRKAVKWVSEIRREEPDKNLMKIIDEASLKFNLSPMEAEYLMRLCREEKGK' A
#
# COMPACT_ATOMS: atom_id res chain seq x y z
N MET A 1 0.50 -4.48 27.44
CA MET A 1 0.47 -3.28 26.57
C MET A 1 0.65 -3.77 25.15
N ASN A 2 -0.40 -3.71 24.33
CA ASN A 2 -0.37 -4.28 22.98
C ASN A 2 0.46 -3.38 22.07
N ILE A 3 1.75 -3.69 21.96
CA ILE A 3 2.67 -3.08 21.02
C ILE A 3 2.28 -3.65 19.66
N LEU A 4 1.21 -3.12 19.04
CA LEU A 4 1.02 -3.30 17.60
C LEU A 4 2.34 -2.85 16.97
N PRO A 5 3.09 -3.73 16.28
CA PRO A 5 4.34 -3.30 15.69
C PRO A 5 3.97 -2.20 14.69
N LYS A 6 4.48 -0.99 14.90
CA LYS A 6 4.14 0.29 14.22
C LYS A 6 4.30 0.24 12.68
N GLY A 7 3.59 -0.65 12.01
CA GLY A 7 3.74 -0.96 10.59
C GLY A 7 3.31 -2.38 10.20
N GLU A 8 2.38 -3.01 10.93
CA GLU A 8 1.73 -4.23 10.44
C GLU A 8 0.71 -3.89 9.34
N GLU A 9 -0.03 -2.79 9.50
CA GLU A 9 -1.02 -2.29 8.55
C GLU A 9 -0.37 -1.93 7.21
N ILE A 10 0.70 -1.13 7.22
CA ILE A 10 1.46 -0.81 6.00
C ILE A 10 2.01 -2.07 5.30
N ARG A 11 2.49 -3.07 6.04
CA ARG A 11 3.00 -4.32 5.43
C ARG A 11 1.88 -5.12 4.77
N LYS A 12 0.71 -5.19 5.40
CA LYS A 12 -0.48 -5.81 4.81
C LYS A 12 -0.96 -5.04 3.59
N ALA A 13 -0.94 -3.70 3.64
CA ALA A 13 -1.26 -2.84 2.51
C ALA A 13 -0.31 -3.05 1.32
N VAL A 14 1.01 -3.08 1.54
CA VAL A 14 2.00 -3.37 0.49
C VAL A 14 1.70 -4.70 -0.19
N LYS A 15 1.51 -5.76 0.61
CA LYS A 15 1.20 -7.08 0.06
C LYS A 15 -0.08 -7.07 -0.76
N TRP A 16 -1.13 -6.43 -0.25
CA TRP A 16 -2.41 -6.31 -0.96
C TRP A 16 -2.28 -5.52 -2.27
N VAL A 17 -1.57 -4.39 -2.27
CA VAL A 17 -1.31 -3.61 -3.48
C VAL A 17 -0.57 -4.45 -4.53
N SER A 18 0.42 -5.25 -4.14
CA SER A 18 1.14 -6.15 -5.06
C SER A 18 0.23 -7.24 -5.63
N GLU A 19 -0.71 -7.78 -4.85
CA GLU A 19 -1.71 -8.74 -5.37
C GLU A 19 -2.67 -8.08 -6.35
N ILE A 20 -3.25 -6.93 -6.00
CA ILE A 20 -4.15 -6.19 -6.90
C ILE A 20 -3.43 -5.76 -8.17
N ARG A 21 -2.15 -5.37 -8.11
CA ARG A 21 -1.35 -5.07 -9.32
C ARG A 21 -1.12 -6.29 -10.20
N ARG A 22 -1.10 -7.50 -9.63
CA ARG A 22 -0.94 -8.75 -10.37
C ARG A 22 -2.25 -9.18 -11.01
N GLU A 23 -3.36 -9.02 -10.30
CA GLU A 23 -4.70 -9.32 -10.81
C GLU A 23 -5.15 -8.27 -11.84
N GLU A 24 -4.88 -6.99 -11.57
CA GLU A 24 -5.31 -5.84 -12.36
C GLU A 24 -4.11 -4.92 -12.71
N PRO A 25 -3.26 -5.31 -13.67
CA PRO A 25 -2.10 -4.51 -14.07
C PRO A 25 -2.49 -3.16 -14.72
N ASP A 26 -3.71 -3.06 -15.23
CA ASP A 26 -4.29 -1.87 -15.84
C ASP A 26 -4.82 -0.87 -14.79
N LYS A 27 -5.04 -1.33 -13.55
CA LYS A 27 -5.61 -0.49 -12.50
C LYS A 27 -4.60 0.58 -12.07
N ASN A 28 -5.10 1.81 -11.97
CA ASN A 28 -4.25 2.94 -11.66
C ASN A 28 -3.69 2.80 -10.23
N LEU A 29 -2.38 2.91 -10.10
CA LEU A 29 -1.66 2.76 -8.83
C LEU A 29 -2.23 3.68 -7.75
N MET A 30 -2.57 4.94 -8.09
CA MET A 30 -3.21 5.86 -7.15
C MET A 30 -4.53 5.32 -6.59
N LYS A 31 -5.34 4.64 -7.41
CA LYS A 31 -6.60 4.01 -6.95
C LYS A 31 -6.33 2.86 -5.98
N ILE A 32 -5.32 2.05 -6.26
CA ILE A 32 -4.95 0.92 -5.39
C ILE A 32 -4.40 1.44 -4.05
N ILE A 33 -3.58 2.50 -4.06
CA ILE A 33 -3.07 3.16 -2.85
C ILE A 33 -4.22 3.74 -2.01
N ASP A 34 -5.18 4.41 -2.65
CA ASP A 34 -6.35 5.00 -1.98
C ASP A 34 -7.22 3.92 -1.32
N GLU A 35 -7.53 2.84 -2.06
CA GLU A 35 -8.25 1.69 -1.50
C GLU A 35 -7.47 1.02 -0.37
N ALA A 36 -6.16 0.85 -0.50
CA ALA A 36 -5.33 0.29 0.56
C ALA A 36 -5.32 1.19 1.80
N SER A 37 -5.29 2.52 1.61
CA SER A 37 -5.28 3.48 2.71
C SER A 37 -6.58 3.43 3.50
N LEU A 38 -7.72 3.32 2.82
CA LEU A 38 -9.03 3.14 3.46
C LEU A 38 -9.16 1.74 4.11
N LYS A 39 -8.70 0.69 3.42
CA LYS A 39 -8.85 -0.71 3.87
C LYS A 39 -7.99 -1.05 5.08
N PHE A 40 -6.77 -0.54 5.12
CA PHE A 40 -5.81 -0.76 6.20
C PHE A 40 -5.71 0.42 7.16
N ASN A 41 -6.60 1.41 7.01
CA ASN A 41 -6.69 2.58 7.87
C ASN A 41 -5.34 3.32 8.03
N LEU A 42 -4.61 3.42 6.91
CA LEU A 42 -3.25 3.96 6.87
C LEU A 42 -3.24 5.44 7.22
N SER A 43 -2.24 5.85 7.99
CA SER A 43 -1.96 7.26 8.21
C SER A 43 -1.44 7.92 6.92
N PRO A 44 -1.55 9.26 6.77
CA PRO A 44 -1.03 9.97 5.61
C PRO A 44 0.47 9.70 5.36
N MET A 45 1.27 9.51 6.41
CA MET A 45 2.68 9.10 6.28
C MET A 45 2.84 7.69 5.69
N GLU A 46 1.97 6.75 6.07
CA GLU A 46 2.00 5.36 5.57
C GLU A 46 1.53 5.29 4.12
N ALA A 47 0.47 6.03 3.77
CA ALA A 47 -0.01 6.14 2.39
C ALA A 47 1.07 6.71 1.46
N GLU A 48 1.80 7.74 1.91
CA GLU A 48 2.91 8.32 1.15
C GLU A 48 4.07 7.32 0.98
N TYR A 49 4.40 6.57 2.03
CA TYR A 49 5.40 5.50 1.97
C TYR A 49 5.00 4.40 0.97
N LEU A 50 3.76 3.93 1.04
CA LEU A 50 3.18 2.95 0.12
C LEU A 50 3.25 3.43 -1.33
N MET A 51 2.91 4.70 -1.56
CA MET A 51 2.94 5.31 -2.89
C MET A 51 4.35 5.39 -3.46
N ARG A 52 5.33 5.81 -2.65
CA ARG A 52 6.74 5.86 -3.05
C ARG A 52 7.25 4.48 -3.41
N LEU A 53 7.05 3.49 -2.53
CA LEU A 53 7.47 2.10 -2.75
C LEU A 53 6.90 1.55 -4.07
N CYS A 54 5.61 1.73 -4.29
CA CYS A 54 4.92 1.17 -5.44
C CYS A 54 5.30 1.90 -6.75
N ARG A 55 5.62 3.20 -6.68
CA ARG A 55 6.11 4.00 -7.82
C ARG A 55 7.52 3.61 -8.23
N GLU A 56 8.41 3.32 -7.28
CA GLU A 56 9.79 2.89 -7.57
C GLU A 56 9.85 1.51 -8.25
N GLU A 57 8.91 0.60 -7.95
CA GLU A 57 8.85 -0.72 -8.59
C GLU A 57 8.53 -0.69 -10.11
N LYS A 58 8.02 0.41 -10.67
CA LYS A 58 7.82 0.55 -12.13
C LYS A 58 9.04 1.16 -12.86
N GLY A 59 10.12 1.47 -12.14
CA GLY A 59 11.27 2.21 -12.65
C GLY A 59 12.51 1.40 -13.05
N LYS A 60 12.44 0.06 -13.13
CA LYS A 60 13.58 -0.78 -13.52
C LYS A 60 13.23 -1.80 -14.58
#